data_AF-A0A0W0XY07-F1
#
_entry.id   AF-A0A0W0XY07-F1
#
_cell.length_a   1.000
_cell.length_b   1.000
_cell.length_c   1.000
_cell.angle_alpha   90.00
_cell.angle_beta   90.00
_cell.angle_gamma   90.00
#
_symmetry.space_group_name_H-M   'P 1'
#
loop_
_entity.id
_entity.type
_entity.pdbx_description
1 polymer ?
#
loop_
_entity_poly.entity_id
_entity_poly.type
_entity_poly.pdbx_seq_one_letter_code
_entity_poly.pdbx_strand_id
1 'polypeptide(L)'
;MNFNLEKGISWRNGDSDNKITNAQGDGIGAGETNTRLIIAQQTADNQQGNFAALVAANFKVLGDGVTPCKTPVAPDTLCYGDWYLPSAYELQLLYQNLQSNNLSSFAPEFYWSSTEAGVSKAWLVNFASGKVRANREIEYVGKNKSNTCILNLYYFKIILSQSGTSPSLIIFFKALMRIS
;
A
#
# COMPACT_ATOMS: atom_id res chain seq x y z
N MET A 1 7.88 9.28 -14.52
CA MET A 1 8.84 9.01 -13.44
C MET A 1 9.08 7.51 -13.40
N ASN A 2 10.35 7.07 -13.50
CA ASN A 2 10.68 5.67 -13.27
C ASN A 2 10.64 5.43 -11.77
N PHE A 3 9.60 4.74 -11.29
CA PHE A 3 9.53 4.28 -9.92
C PHE A 3 10.50 3.12 -9.78
N ASN A 4 11.66 3.35 -9.16
CA ASN A 4 12.55 2.27 -8.78
C ASN A 4 11.94 1.54 -7.57
N LEU A 5 11.08 0.57 -7.85
CA LEU A 5 10.42 -0.28 -6.85
C LEU A 5 11.41 -1.21 -6.10
N GLU A 6 12.69 -1.26 -6.50
CA GLU A 6 13.71 -2.05 -5.82
C GLU A 6 14.31 -1.35 -4.59
N LYS A 7 14.16 -0.02 -4.49
CA LYS A 7 14.53 0.75 -3.30
C LYS A 7 13.27 0.98 -2.47
N GLY A 8 13.27 0.50 -1.23
CA GLY A 8 12.11 0.69 -0.38
C GLY A 8 11.77 2.17 -0.12
N ILE A 9 10.48 2.41 0.07
CA ILE A 9 9.84 3.72 0.22
C ILE A 9 9.34 3.84 1.66
N SER A 10 9.63 4.95 2.31
CA SER A 10 9.16 5.20 3.68
C SER A 10 7.65 5.49 3.72
N TRP A 11 7.00 5.20 4.84
CA TRP A 11 5.64 5.67 5.11
C TRP A 11 5.58 7.21 5.18
N ARG A 12 6.62 7.83 5.78
CA ARG A 12 6.74 9.28 5.95
C ARG A 12 7.52 9.98 4.84
N ASN A 13 7.16 11.23 4.60
CA ASN A 13 7.84 12.13 3.67
C ASN A 13 8.94 12.99 4.33
N GLY A 14 10.13 12.43 4.54
CA GLY A 14 11.28 13.14 5.12
C GLY A 14 11.47 12.93 6.63
N ASP A 15 12.39 13.70 7.22
CA ASP A 15 12.85 13.50 8.61
C ASP A 15 12.19 14.47 9.62
N SER A 16 11.56 13.85 10.63
CA SER A 16 11.63 14.22 12.06
C SER A 16 10.63 15.17 12.73
N ASP A 17 9.62 15.73 12.05
CA ASP A 17 8.53 16.38 12.80
C ASP A 17 7.33 15.44 13.00
N ASN A 18 6.97 15.31 14.27
CA ASN A 18 5.82 14.59 14.80
C ASN A 18 4.52 15.14 14.19
N LYS A 19 4.12 14.61 13.04
CA LYS A 19 2.97 15.07 12.27
C LYS A 19 1.78 14.15 12.39
N ILE A 20 0.66 14.73 12.79
CA ILE A 20 -0.67 14.11 12.74
C ILE A 20 -1.23 14.32 11.33
N THR A 21 -1.50 13.22 10.65
CA THR A 21 -2.14 13.18 9.32
C THR A 21 -3.66 13.12 9.41
N ASN A 22 -4.21 12.75 10.57
CA ASN A 22 -5.62 12.40 10.79
C ASN A 22 -6.09 11.20 9.96
N ALA A 23 -5.17 10.38 9.45
CA ALA A 23 -5.46 9.18 8.67
C ALA A 23 -5.90 8.02 9.58
N GLN A 24 -6.95 8.23 10.38
CA GLN A 24 -7.38 7.30 11.43
C GLN A 24 -8.54 6.41 11.02
N GLY A 25 -9.06 6.57 9.79
CA GLY A 25 -10.14 5.73 9.29
C GLY A 25 -9.74 4.26 9.34
N ASP A 26 -10.65 3.42 9.82
CA ASP A 26 -10.44 1.98 9.83
C ASP A 26 -11.73 1.25 9.48
N GLY A 27 -11.70 0.51 8.37
CA GLY A 27 -12.88 -0.08 7.73
C GLY A 27 -12.67 -0.26 6.23
N ILE A 28 -13.64 -0.89 5.55
CA ILE A 28 -13.59 -1.04 4.08
C ILE A 28 -13.67 0.35 3.43
N GLY A 29 -12.72 0.65 2.53
CA GLY A 29 -12.61 1.92 1.83
C GLY A 29 -11.88 3.01 2.62
N ALA A 30 -11.57 2.78 3.91
CA ALA A 30 -10.88 3.76 4.73
C ALA A 30 -9.44 4.02 4.23
N GLY A 31 -8.79 3.01 3.66
CA GLY A 31 -7.42 3.13 3.17
C GLY A 31 -7.26 4.19 2.08
N GLU A 32 -8.26 4.34 1.22
CA GLU A 32 -8.26 5.35 0.15
C GLU A 32 -8.32 6.78 0.73
N THR A 33 -9.24 7.00 1.67
CA THR A 33 -9.38 8.30 2.35
C THR A 33 -8.13 8.64 3.14
N ASN A 34 -7.60 7.68 3.90
CA ASN A 34 -6.36 7.82 4.66
C ASN A 34 -5.19 8.16 3.74
N THR A 35 -5.05 7.46 2.60
CA THR A 35 -3.98 7.73 1.62
C THR A 35 -4.05 9.16 1.12
N ARG A 36 -5.24 9.67 0.80
CA ARG A 36 -5.42 11.07 0.37
C ARG A 36 -5.06 12.06 1.47
N LEU A 37 -5.42 11.78 2.73
CA LEU A 37 -5.05 12.62 3.88
C LEU A 37 -3.52 12.63 4.11
N ILE A 38 -2.87 11.47 4.08
CA ILE A 38 -1.41 11.35 4.22
C ILE A 38 -0.72 12.17 3.13
N ILE A 39 -1.17 12.09 1.88
CA ILE A 39 -0.61 12.87 0.78
C ILE A 39 -0.77 14.38 1.04
N ALA A 40 -2.01 14.81 1.30
CA ALA A 40 -2.32 16.21 1.52
C ALA A 40 -1.53 16.83 2.68
N GLN A 41 -1.32 16.06 3.75
CA GLN A 41 -0.58 16.51 4.91
C GLN A 41 0.93 16.49 4.63
N GLN A 42 1.48 15.41 4.10
CA GLN A 42 2.94 15.22 4.08
C GLN A 42 3.66 15.79 2.85
N THR A 43 2.97 16.08 1.74
CA THR A 43 3.63 16.65 0.54
C THR A 43 4.31 17.99 0.82
N ALA A 44 3.76 18.80 1.74
CA ALA A 44 4.36 20.09 2.10
C ALA A 44 5.71 19.96 2.84
N ASP A 45 5.95 18.84 3.52
CA ASP A 45 7.19 18.63 4.31
C ASP A 45 8.40 18.42 3.39
N ASN A 46 8.19 17.75 2.26
CA ASN A 46 9.17 17.64 1.18
C ASN A 46 8.45 17.49 -0.15
N GLN A 47 8.36 18.58 -0.91
CA GLN A 47 7.67 18.60 -2.21
C GLN A 47 8.31 17.67 -3.26
N GLN A 48 9.57 17.30 -3.07
CA GLN A 48 10.32 16.40 -3.95
C GLN A 48 10.43 14.98 -3.38
N GLY A 49 9.90 14.76 -2.17
CA GLY A 49 10.01 13.48 -1.47
C GLY A 49 8.98 12.48 -1.96
N ASN A 50 9.41 11.21 -1.97
CA ASN A 50 8.57 10.08 -2.31
C ASN A 50 8.29 9.27 -1.04
N PHE A 51 7.02 9.04 -0.76
CA PHE A 51 6.54 8.27 0.39
C PHE A 51 5.42 7.35 -0.04
N ALA A 52 5.12 6.37 0.81
CA ALA A 52 4.26 5.23 0.56
C ALA A 52 2.94 5.59 -0.12
N ALA A 53 2.23 6.55 0.46
CA ALA A 53 0.91 6.96 0.02
C ALA A 53 0.99 7.66 -1.35
N LEU A 54 1.97 8.53 -1.55
CA LEU A 54 2.17 9.22 -2.83
C LEU A 54 2.57 8.25 -3.95
N VAL A 55 3.45 7.28 -3.66
CA VAL A 55 3.83 6.28 -4.67
C VAL A 55 2.67 5.37 -5.00
N ALA A 56 1.87 4.94 -4.02
CA ALA A 56 0.64 4.19 -4.28
C ALA A 56 -0.30 4.99 -5.19
N ALA A 57 -0.65 6.21 -4.81
CA ALA A 57 -1.58 7.04 -5.57
C ALA A 57 -1.10 7.37 -7.01
N ASN A 58 0.21 7.48 -7.22
CA ASN A 58 0.79 7.75 -8.53
C ASN A 58 1.10 6.49 -9.34
N PHE A 59 1.00 5.31 -8.75
CA PHE A 59 1.26 4.07 -9.46
C PHE A 59 0.19 3.84 -10.51
N LYS A 60 0.62 3.51 -11.74
CA LYS A 60 -0.26 3.28 -12.87
C LYS A 60 0.40 2.27 -13.80
N VAL A 61 -0.32 1.19 -14.13
CA VAL A 61 0.18 0.11 -15.00
C VAL A 61 -0.81 -0.29 -16.08
N LEU A 62 -0.29 -0.81 -17.19
CA LEU A 62 -1.10 -1.38 -18.25
C LEU A 62 -1.78 -2.68 -17.79
N GLY A 63 -2.61 -3.26 -18.65
CA GLY A 63 -3.30 -4.52 -18.35
C GLY A 63 -2.42 -5.76 -18.18
N ASP A 64 -1.13 -5.65 -18.44
CA ASP A 64 -0.14 -6.67 -18.07
C ASP A 64 0.24 -6.62 -16.57
N GLY A 65 -0.17 -5.58 -15.84
CA GLY A 65 0.10 -5.39 -14.41
C GLY A 65 1.55 -5.03 -14.08
N VAL A 66 2.43 -4.87 -15.08
CA VAL A 66 3.87 -4.66 -14.88
C VAL A 66 4.41 -3.45 -15.62
N THR A 67 3.86 -3.12 -16.80
CA THR A 67 4.35 -2.00 -17.61
C THR A 67 3.76 -0.69 -17.10
N PRO A 68 4.57 0.30 -16.68
CA PRO A 68 4.06 1.59 -16.24
C PRO A 68 3.30 2.32 -17.35
N CYS A 69 2.16 2.92 -17.01
CA CYS A 69 1.44 3.77 -17.95
C CYS A 69 2.20 5.07 -18.21
N LYS A 70 2.18 5.51 -19.46
CA LYS A 70 2.58 6.87 -19.81
C LYS A 70 1.44 7.84 -19.49
N THR A 71 1.79 9.03 -19.01
CA THR A 71 0.83 10.12 -18.78
C THR A 71 1.14 11.25 -19.77
N PRO A 72 0.15 11.78 -20.52
CA PRO A 72 -1.26 11.38 -20.53
C PRO A 72 -1.46 9.98 -21.14
N VAL A 73 -2.52 9.29 -20.70
CA VAL A 73 -2.89 7.95 -21.20
C VAL A 73 -3.48 8.10 -22.60
N ALA A 74 -3.04 7.28 -23.56
CA ALA A 74 -3.59 7.29 -24.92
C ALA A 74 -5.06 6.78 -24.92
N PRO A 75 -5.95 7.28 -25.79
CA PRO A 75 -7.38 6.96 -25.76
C PRO A 75 -7.74 5.46 -25.89
N ASP A 76 -6.87 4.67 -26.52
CA ASP A 76 -7.02 3.23 -26.76
C ASP A 76 -6.25 2.37 -25.74
N THR A 77 -5.63 3.00 -24.74
CA THR A 77 -4.80 2.30 -23.74
C THR A 77 -5.56 2.15 -22.42
N LEU A 78 -5.75 0.89 -21.99
CA LEU A 78 -6.29 0.60 -20.67
C LEU A 78 -5.19 0.68 -19.61
N CYS A 79 -5.36 1.63 -18.68
CA CYS A 79 -4.45 1.87 -17.58
C CYS A 79 -5.15 1.66 -16.23
N TYR A 80 -4.53 0.87 -15.35
CA TYR A 80 -4.99 0.60 -13.99
C TYR A 80 -4.24 1.51 -13.02
N GLY A 81 -4.98 2.33 -12.29
CA GLY A 81 -4.48 3.32 -11.33
C GLY A 81 -5.31 3.36 -10.06
N ASP A 82 -5.27 4.50 -9.37
CA ASP A 82 -6.05 4.78 -8.15
C ASP A 82 -5.75 3.82 -7.00
N TRP A 83 -4.50 3.35 -6.94
CA TRP A 83 -4.03 2.51 -5.86
C TRP A 83 -3.87 3.33 -4.58
N TYR A 84 -4.14 2.70 -3.45
CA TYR A 84 -4.03 3.30 -2.13
C TYR A 84 -3.41 2.33 -1.14
N LEU A 85 -2.86 2.88 -0.05
CA LEU A 85 -2.40 2.09 1.09
C LEU A 85 -3.60 1.63 1.92
N PRO A 86 -3.75 0.33 2.24
CA PRO A 86 -4.94 -0.20 2.87
C PRO A 86 -4.98 0.23 4.34
N SER A 87 -6.18 0.37 4.90
CA SER A 87 -6.34 0.51 6.35
C SER A 87 -5.90 -0.76 7.08
N ALA A 88 -5.71 -0.69 8.39
CA ALA A 88 -5.36 -1.85 9.21
C ALA A 88 -6.43 -2.95 9.11
N TYR A 89 -7.70 -2.59 9.11
CA TYR A 89 -8.83 -3.50 8.86
C TYR A 89 -8.76 -4.17 7.48
N GLU A 90 -8.44 -3.40 6.44
CA GLU A 90 -8.33 -3.94 5.08
C GLU A 90 -7.16 -4.92 4.93
N LEU A 91 -6.02 -4.66 5.59
CA LEU A 91 -4.91 -5.60 5.68
C LEU A 91 -5.29 -6.88 6.44
N GLN A 92 -6.05 -6.77 7.53
CA GLN A 92 -6.56 -7.93 8.26
C GLN A 92 -7.47 -8.79 7.39
N LEU A 93 -8.34 -8.17 6.57
CA LEU A 93 -9.16 -8.90 5.61
C LEU A 93 -8.33 -9.61 4.54
N LEU A 94 -7.28 -8.96 4.02
CA LEU A 94 -6.35 -9.60 3.06
C LEU A 94 -5.63 -10.79 3.69
N TYR A 95 -5.17 -10.65 4.93
CA TYR A 95 -4.57 -11.77 5.66
C TYR A 95 -5.57 -12.92 5.85
N GLN A 96 -6.75 -12.63 6.39
CA GLN A 96 -7.76 -13.65 6.71
C GLN A 96 -8.24 -14.38 5.45
N ASN A 97 -8.55 -13.65 4.38
CA ASN A 97 -9.18 -14.26 3.21
C ASN A 97 -8.16 -14.85 2.22
N LEU A 98 -6.97 -14.27 2.10
CA LEU A 98 -5.98 -14.70 1.11
C LEU A 98 -4.81 -15.43 1.75
N GLN A 99 -4.09 -14.77 2.67
CA GLN A 99 -2.84 -15.30 3.19
C GLN A 99 -3.05 -16.54 4.06
N SER A 100 -4.00 -16.50 4.99
CA SER A 100 -4.25 -17.62 5.91
C SER A 100 -4.78 -18.86 5.19
N ASN A 101 -5.37 -18.68 4.00
CA ASN A 101 -5.84 -19.75 3.13
C ASN A 101 -4.82 -20.15 2.04
N ASN A 102 -3.61 -19.61 2.06
CA ASN A 102 -2.58 -19.83 1.03
C ASN A 102 -3.06 -19.49 -0.40
N LEU A 103 -4.01 -18.56 -0.53
CA LEU A 103 -4.48 -18.03 -1.82
C LEU A 103 -3.64 -16.83 -2.27
N SER A 104 -2.59 -16.49 -1.50
CA SER A 104 -1.64 -15.45 -1.82
C SER A 104 -0.18 -15.83 -1.59
N SER A 105 0.69 -15.24 -2.42
CA SER A 105 2.13 -15.16 -2.29
C SER A 105 2.62 -13.94 -1.48
N PHE A 106 1.87 -13.46 -0.48
CA PHE A 106 2.39 -12.40 0.39
C PHE A 106 3.55 -12.94 1.23
N ALA A 107 4.57 -12.11 1.45
CA ALA A 107 5.67 -12.46 2.33
C ALA A 107 5.15 -12.57 3.77
N PRO A 108 5.66 -13.49 4.59
CA PRO A 108 5.27 -13.65 5.99
C PRO A 108 5.91 -12.56 6.88
N GLU A 109 5.70 -11.29 6.55
CA GLU A 109 6.33 -10.12 7.16
C GLU A 109 5.30 -9.10 7.67
N PHE A 110 5.77 -8.01 8.27
CA PHE A 110 4.90 -6.89 8.62
C PHE A 110 4.62 -6.00 7.42
N TYR A 111 3.35 -5.62 7.28
CA TYR A 111 2.88 -4.70 6.27
C TYR A 111 2.36 -3.43 6.93
N TRP A 112 2.77 -2.26 6.42
CA TRP A 112 2.27 -0.97 6.88
C TRP A 112 0.86 -0.72 6.35
N SER A 113 -0.02 -0.27 7.24
CA SER A 113 -1.33 0.28 6.87
C SER A 113 -1.26 1.79 6.68
N SER A 114 -2.29 2.36 6.08
CA SER A 114 -2.55 3.81 6.10
C SER A 114 -3.20 4.30 7.39
N THR A 115 -3.56 3.40 8.32
CA THR A 115 -4.19 3.79 9.58
C THR A 115 -3.15 4.29 10.57
N GLU A 116 -3.23 5.57 10.88
CA GLU A 116 -2.45 6.25 11.90
C GLU A 116 -2.81 5.73 13.29
N ALA A 117 -1.79 5.38 14.07
CA ALA A 117 -1.88 4.93 15.46
C ALA A 117 -1.50 6.05 16.46
N GLY A 118 -0.94 7.15 15.96
CA GLY A 118 -0.60 8.34 16.74
C GLY A 118 0.38 9.23 15.98
N VAL A 119 0.83 10.30 16.64
CA VAL A 119 1.63 11.39 16.04
C VAL A 119 2.89 10.95 15.28
N SER A 120 3.46 9.80 15.62
CA SER A 120 4.61 9.20 14.94
C SER A 120 4.46 7.71 14.67
N LYS A 121 3.26 7.17 14.75
CA LYS A 121 3.01 5.72 14.67
C LYS A 121 1.89 5.42 13.68
N ALA A 122 2.07 4.35 12.93
CA ALA A 122 1.01 3.73 12.12
C ALA A 122 0.84 2.25 12.50
N TRP A 123 -0.31 1.69 12.17
CA TRP A 123 -0.60 0.28 12.40
C TRP A 123 0.02 -0.60 11.32
N LEU A 124 0.46 -1.78 11.73
CA LEU A 124 1.00 -2.83 10.89
C LEU A 124 0.24 -4.13 11.11
N VAL A 125 0.18 -4.95 10.09
CA VAL A 125 -0.35 -6.32 10.15
C VAL A 125 0.73 -7.30 9.76
N ASN A 126 0.98 -8.30 10.60
CA ASN A 126 1.93 -9.38 10.34
C ASN A 126 1.28 -10.47 9.49
N PHE A 127 1.76 -10.70 8.27
CA PHE A 127 1.20 -11.70 7.35
C PHE A 127 1.67 -13.13 7.62
N ALA A 128 2.56 -13.37 8.60
CA ALA A 128 2.82 -14.71 9.12
C ALA A 128 1.77 -15.16 10.15
N SER A 129 1.13 -14.22 10.86
CA SER A 129 0.35 -14.53 12.07
C SER A 129 -0.96 -13.76 12.23
N GLY A 130 -1.26 -12.79 11.37
CA GLY A 130 -2.43 -11.90 11.45
C GLY A 130 -2.36 -10.85 12.55
N LYS A 131 -1.29 -10.81 13.34
CA LYS A 131 -1.17 -9.90 14.49
C LYS A 131 -1.06 -8.44 14.04
N VAL A 132 -1.81 -7.57 14.71
CA VAL A 132 -1.79 -6.12 14.52
C VAL A 132 -0.87 -5.47 15.57
N ARG A 133 -0.04 -4.50 15.17
CA ARG A 133 0.87 -3.77 16.06
C ARG A 133 1.04 -2.33 15.58
N ALA A 134 1.10 -1.35 16.48
CA ALA A 134 1.55 -0.01 16.15
C ALA A 134 3.08 0.08 16.23
N ASN A 135 3.72 0.70 15.25
CA ASN A 135 5.16 0.96 15.26
C ASN A 135 5.43 2.40 14.82
N ARG A 136 6.58 2.96 15.21
CA ARG A 136 6.88 4.31 14.71
C ARG A 136 7.08 4.26 13.23
N GLU A 137 6.56 5.26 12.54
CA GLU A 137 6.70 5.39 11.09
C GLU A 137 8.14 5.71 10.66
N ILE A 138 9.01 5.98 11.65
CA ILE A 138 10.46 6.13 11.53
C ILE A 138 11.25 4.90 12.06
N GLU A 139 10.58 3.90 12.65
CA GLU A 139 11.21 2.78 13.37
C GLU A 139 11.18 1.46 12.59
N TYR A 140 12.35 0.85 12.54
CA TYR A 140 12.74 -0.40 11.90
C TYR A 140 11.97 -1.61 12.47
N VAL A 141 11.37 -2.45 11.61
CA VAL A 141 10.97 -3.82 11.99
C VAL A 141 11.82 -4.81 11.20
N GLY A 142 13.10 -4.84 11.54
CA GLY A 142 14.10 -5.71 10.91
C GLY A 142 15.48 -5.24 11.32
N LYS A 143 16.29 -6.12 11.92
CA LYS A 143 17.66 -5.80 12.36
C LYS A 143 18.54 -5.63 11.12
N ASN A 144 18.54 -4.47 10.47
CA ASN A 144 19.68 -3.91 9.72
C ASN A 144 19.32 -2.49 9.24
N LYS A 145 20.29 -1.58 9.37
CA LYS A 145 20.17 -0.14 9.09
C LYS A 145 20.08 0.17 7.59
N SER A 146 18.95 -0.13 6.98
CA SER A 146 18.61 0.35 5.63
C SER A 146 17.12 0.71 5.59
N ASN A 147 16.85 2.02 5.57
CA ASN A 147 15.53 2.67 5.62
C ASN A 147 14.68 2.42 4.38
N THR A 148 14.32 1.17 4.10
CA THR A 148 13.66 0.81 2.86
C THR A 148 12.54 -0.21 3.12
N CYS A 149 11.30 0.26 3.29
CA CYS A 149 10.12 -0.61 3.17
C CYS A 149 9.86 -0.85 1.68
N ILE A 150 10.05 -2.05 1.16
CA ILE A 150 9.79 -2.29 -0.27
C ILE A 150 8.28 -2.18 -0.48
N LEU A 151 7.86 -1.14 -1.22
CA LEU A 151 6.51 -1.07 -1.76
C LEU A 151 6.40 -2.18 -2.82
N ASN A 152 5.97 -3.36 -2.39
CA ASN A 152 5.58 -4.40 -3.33
C ASN A 152 4.12 -4.16 -3.68
N LEU A 153 3.92 -3.59 -4.85
CA LEU A 153 2.60 -3.55 -5.47
C LEU A 153 2.29 -4.97 -5.92
N TYR A 154 1.76 -5.76 -4.99
CA TYR A 154 1.27 -7.09 -5.30
C TYR A 154 0.01 -6.94 -6.13
N TYR A 155 0.16 -7.11 -7.44
CA TYR A 155 -0.96 -7.42 -8.29
C TYR A 155 -1.36 -8.86 -7.99
N PHE A 156 -2.53 -9.05 -7.41
CA PHE A 156 -3.20 -10.34 -7.48
C PHE A 156 -4.21 -10.25 -8.61
N LYS A 157 -4.26 -11.31 -9.39
CA LYS A 157 -5.43 -11.56 -10.21
C LYS A 157 -6.23 -12.60 -9.42
N ILE A 158 -7.18 -12.17 -8.59
CA ILE A 158 -8.20 -13.12 -8.14
C ILE A 158 -9.08 -13.37 -9.36
N ILE A 159 -8.77 -14.43 -10.10
CA ILE A 159 -9.74 -15.02 -11.03
C ILE A 159 -10.70 -15.80 -10.14
N LEU A 160 -11.81 -15.18 -9.74
CA LEU A 160 -12.97 -15.96 -9.33
C LEU A 160 -13.48 -16.64 -10.59
N SER A 161 -13.14 -17.93 -10.78
CA SER A 161 -13.85 -18.74 -11.76
C SER A 161 -15.24 -19.06 -11.20
N GLN A 162 -16.17 -18.11 -11.30
CA GLN A 162 -17.58 -18.46 -11.29
C GLN A 162 -17.85 -19.12 -12.64
N SER A 163 -18.12 -20.42 -12.61
CA SER A 163 -18.58 -21.16 -13.77
C SER A 163 -19.85 -20.50 -14.33
N GLY A 164 -19.79 -20.06 -15.58
CA GLY A 164 -20.97 -19.64 -16.36
C GLY A 164 -21.20 -18.13 -16.45
N THR A 165 -20.81 -17.56 -17.61
CA THR A 165 -21.51 -16.46 -18.31
C THR A 165 -21.82 -15.15 -17.59
N SER A 166 -21.10 -14.78 -16.53
CA SER A 166 -21.17 -13.43 -15.94
C SER A 166 -19.78 -12.79 -15.93
N PRO A 167 -19.62 -11.49 -16.31
CA PRO A 167 -18.31 -10.86 -16.30
C PRO A 167 -17.69 -10.99 -14.92
N SER A 168 -16.57 -11.71 -14.87
CA SER A 168 -15.79 -12.01 -13.69
C SER A 168 -15.66 -10.76 -12.82
N LEU A 169 -16.13 -10.83 -11.57
CA LEU A 169 -15.92 -9.77 -10.59
C LEU A 169 -14.42 -9.69 -10.30
N ILE A 170 -13.73 -8.78 -11.01
CA ILE A 170 -12.34 -8.46 -10.73
C ILE A 170 -12.32 -7.65 -9.44
N ILE A 171 -11.95 -8.29 -8.33
CA ILE A 171 -11.64 -7.56 -7.10
C ILE A 171 -10.27 -6.91 -7.33
N PHE A 172 -10.25 -5.60 -7.53
CA PHE A 172 -9.01 -4.84 -7.75
C PHE A 172 -8.21 -4.70 -6.46
N PHE A 173 -6.89 -4.86 -6.60
CA PHE A 173 -5.93 -4.94 -5.52
C PHE A 173 -5.59 -3.58 -4.92
N LYS A 174 -5.05 -3.63 -3.70
CA LYS A 174 -4.59 -2.46 -2.95
C LYS A 174 -3.07 -2.44 -3.00
N ALA A 175 -2.46 -1.25 -2.93
CA ALA A 175 -1.01 -1.16 -2.79
C ALA A 175 -0.60 -1.78 -1.45
N LEU A 176 0.51 -2.50 -1.38
CA LEU A 176 0.98 -3.09 -0.14
C LEU A 176 2.43 -2.68 0.11
N MET A 177 2.72 -2.31 1.35
CA MET A 177 4.06 -1.93 1.76
C MET A 177 4.55 -2.91 2.80
N ARG A 178 5.62 -3.66 2.50
CA ARG A 178 6.23 -4.62 3.44
C ARG A 178 7.54 -4.08 4.02
N ILE A 179 7.94 -4.58 5.19
CA ILE A 179 9.22 -4.26 5.82
C ILE A 179 10.21 -5.39 5.55
N SER A 180 11.31 -5.09 4.86
CA SER A 180 12.45 -6.00 4.62
C SER A 180 13.60 -5.74 5.57
#